data_AF-A0A662IPE5-F1
#
_entry.id   AF-A0A662IPE5-F1
#
_cell.length_a   1.000
_cell.length_b   1.000
_cell.length_c   1.000
_cell.angle_alpha   90.00
_cell.angle_beta   90.00
_cell.angle_gamma   90.00
#
_symmetry.space_group_name_H-M   'P 1'
#
loop_
_entity.id
_entity.type
_entity.pdbx_description
1 polymer ?
#
loop_
_entity_poly.entity_id
_entity_poly.type
_entity_poly.pdbx_seq_one_letter_code
_entity_poly.pdbx_strand_id
1 'polypeptide(L)'
;MAGKLGVKDELLIPALLLYIIKRFGIRYVKLRGYVRLPAIGLLHAPMALAIELARDIKMRTLDLLHLAYAKLLKDKGLIDVITTIDEDFKRNEEVIQRKLGIRIEFIEV
;
A
#
# COMPACT_ATOMS: atom_id res chain seq x y z
N MET A 1 12.71 -18.26 -17.99
CA MET A 1 12.40 -17.05 -18.80
C MET A 1 13.59 -16.09 -18.85
N ALA A 2 14.21 -15.73 -17.73
CA ALA A 2 15.37 -14.82 -17.69
C ALA A 2 16.61 -15.32 -18.47
N GLY A 3 16.91 -16.63 -18.44
CA GLY A 3 17.99 -17.21 -19.27
C GLY A 3 17.84 -17.07 -20.79
N LYS A 4 16.62 -16.87 -21.32
CA LYS A 4 16.39 -16.60 -22.75
C LYS A 4 16.59 -15.13 -23.13
N LEU A 5 16.62 -14.23 -22.14
CA LEU A 5 16.73 -12.78 -22.31
C LEU A 5 18.15 -12.26 -21.99
N GLY A 6 19.08 -13.13 -21.55
CA GLY A 6 20.43 -12.73 -21.15
C GLY A 6 20.47 -11.86 -19.88
N VAL A 7 19.38 -11.86 -19.10
CA VAL A 7 19.24 -11.03 -17.89
C VAL A 7 19.55 -11.89 -16.67
N LYS A 8 20.33 -11.35 -15.73
CA LYS A 8 20.52 -11.98 -14.41
C LYS A 8 19.16 -12.17 -13.74
N ASP A 9 18.88 -13.36 -13.20
CA ASP A 9 17.58 -13.66 -12.57
C ASP A 9 17.19 -12.62 -11.50
N GLU A 10 18.17 -12.09 -10.78
CA GLU A 10 18.02 -11.02 -9.77
C GLU A 10 17.40 -9.72 -10.31
N LEU A 11 17.58 -9.43 -11.60
CA LEU A 11 17.10 -8.21 -12.25
C LEU A 11 15.70 -8.37 -12.86
N LEU A 12 15.18 -9.59 -12.94
CA LEU A 12 13.89 -9.84 -13.58
C LEU A 12 12.75 -9.11 -12.87
N ILE A 13 12.68 -9.19 -11.53
CA ILE A 13 11.65 -8.53 -10.73
C ILE A 13 11.77 -7.00 -10.82
N PRO A 14 12.94 -6.37 -10.59
CA PRO A 14 13.11 -4.94 -10.80
C PRO A 14 12.72 -4.47 -12.21
N ALA A 15 13.13 -5.22 -13.25
CA ALA A 15 12.80 -4.88 -14.63
C ALA A 15 11.28 -4.95 -14.89
N LEU A 16 10.60 -5.97 -14.37
CA LEU A 16 9.15 -6.10 -14.48
C LEU A 16 8.42 -4.94 -13.77
N LEU A 17 8.85 -4.61 -12.55
CA LEU A 17 8.28 -3.49 -11.79
C LEU A 17 8.47 -2.16 -12.53
N LEU A 18 9.68 -1.89 -13.02
CA LEU A 18 9.98 -0.69 -13.82
C LEU A 18 9.14 -0.64 -15.09
N TYR A 19 8.96 -1.78 -15.75
CA TYR A 19 8.11 -1.89 -16.94
C TYR A 19 6.65 -1.54 -16.63
N ILE A 20 6.07 -2.13 -15.59
CA ILE A 20 4.68 -1.85 -15.15
C ILE A 20 4.53 -0.37 -14.80
N ILE A 21 5.45 0.17 -14.00
CA ILE A 21 5.45 1.58 -13.60
C ILE A 21 5.45 2.50 -14.82
N LYS A 22 6.35 2.26 -15.78
CA LYS A 22 6.44 3.06 -17.01
C LYS A 22 5.23 2.90 -17.92
N ARG A 23 4.78 1.66 -18.14
CA ARG A 23 3.70 1.32 -19.08
C ARG A 23 2.37 1.92 -18.66
N PHE A 24 2.09 1.93 -17.36
CA PHE A 24 0.80 2.37 -16.80
C PHE A 24 0.87 3.77 -16.15
N GLY A 25 2.00 4.47 -16.28
CA GLY A 25 2.16 5.82 -15.72
C GLY A 25 2.06 5.88 -14.19
N ILE A 26 2.39 4.78 -13.50
CA ILE A 26 2.26 4.68 -12.04
C ILE A 26 3.34 5.55 -11.40
N ARG A 27 2.96 6.32 -10.37
CA ARG A 27 3.92 7.09 -9.57
C ARG A 27 4.26 6.33 -8.30
N TYR A 28 5.48 5.80 -8.23
CA TYR A 28 6.00 5.27 -6.97
C TYR A 28 6.43 6.40 -6.04
N VAL A 29 5.90 6.43 -4.81
CA VAL A 29 6.27 7.40 -3.79
C VAL A 29 7.02 6.70 -2.66
N LYS A 30 8.30 7.03 -2.49
CA LYS A 30 9.08 6.48 -1.38
C LYS A 30 8.66 7.13 -0.06
N LEU A 31 8.04 6.36 0.81
CA LEU A 31 7.77 6.80 2.18
C LEU A 31 9.03 6.58 3.04
N ARG A 32 9.61 7.68 3.51
CA ARG A 32 10.72 7.68 4.46
C ARG A 32 10.18 7.80 5.89
N GLY A 33 10.88 7.19 6.83
CA GLY A 33 10.58 7.33 8.24
C GLY A 33 10.52 5.98 8.95
N TYR A 34 10.89 6.03 10.23
CA TYR A 34 10.79 4.92 11.15
C TYR A 34 10.06 5.37 12.41
N VAL A 35 9.24 4.48 12.97
CA VAL A 35 8.52 4.70 14.21
C VAL A 35 9.05 3.68 15.22
N ARG A 36 9.36 4.12 16.44
CA ARG A 36 9.74 3.23 17.52
C ARG A 36 8.49 2.82 18.29
N LEU A 37 8.13 1.54 18.25
CA LEU A 37 7.06 0.99 19.07
C LEU A 37 7.62 0.35 20.34
N PRO A 38 6.97 0.55 21.51
CA PRO A 38 7.34 -0.15 22.74
C PRO A 38 7.36 -1.66 22.53
N ALA A 39 8.33 -2.35 23.13
CA ALA A 39 8.55 -3.81 23.05
C ALA A 39 8.88 -4.41 21.66
N ILE A 40 8.62 -3.71 20.54
CA ILE A 40 8.92 -4.20 19.18
C ILE A 40 10.20 -3.54 18.60
N GLY A 41 10.48 -2.29 18.98
CA GLY A 41 11.65 -1.56 18.50
C GLY A 41 11.35 -0.68 17.29
N LEU A 42 12.34 -0.50 16.41
CA LEU A 42 12.27 0.43 15.29
C LEU A 42 11.62 -0.23 14.06
N LEU A 43 10.51 0.32 13.58
CA LEU A 43 9.77 -0.18 12.41
C LEU A 43 9.67 0.87 11.32
N HIS A 44 9.60 0.43 10.06
CA HIS A 44 9.27 1.32 8.95
C HIS A 44 7.84 1.87 9.14
N ALA A 45 7.63 3.17 8.87
CA ALA A 45 6.40 3.86 9.26
C ALA A 45 5.07 3.19 8.77
N PRO A 46 4.95 2.71 7.52
CA PRO A 46 3.78 1.96 7.07
C PRO A 46 3.52 0.68 7.89
N MET A 47 4.56 -0.01 8.34
CA MET A 47 4.40 -1.23 9.15
C MET A 47 3.87 -0.90 10.54
N ALA A 48 4.43 0.13 11.19
CA ALA A 48 3.96 0.58 12.49
C ALA A 48 2.48 1.01 12.42
N LEU A 49 2.12 1.79 11.40
CA LEU A 49 0.74 2.22 11.19
C LEU A 49 -0.18 1.03 10.88
N ALA A 50 0.24 0.04 10.08
CA ALA A 50 -0.56 -1.15 9.82
C ALA A 50 -0.88 -1.94 11.10
N ILE A 51 0.06 -2.01 12.05
CA ILE A 51 -0.16 -2.64 13.36
C ILE A 51 -1.20 -1.87 14.18
N GLU A 52 -1.14 -0.54 14.15
CA GLU A 52 -2.15 0.30 14.81
C GLU A 52 -3.53 0.09 14.18
N LEU A 53 -3.62 0.08 12.85
CA LEU A 53 -4.87 -0.15 12.11
C LEU A 53 -5.45 -1.54 12.33
N ALA A 54 -4.63 -2.57 12.54
CA ALA A 54 -5.08 -3.93 12.79
C ALA A 54 -6.00 -4.05 14.02
N ARG A 55 -5.90 -3.12 14.96
CA ARG A 55 -6.77 -3.08 16.16
C ARG A 55 -8.20 -2.65 15.84
N ASP A 56 -8.37 -1.89 14.76
CA ASP A 56 -9.59 -1.16 14.43
C ASP A 56 -10.27 -1.67 13.16
N ILE A 57 -9.48 -2.11 12.18
CA ILE A 57 -9.92 -2.51 10.86
C ILE A 57 -9.58 -4.00 10.69
N LYS A 58 -10.62 -4.83 10.61
CA LYS A 58 -10.47 -6.29 10.48
C LYS A 58 -10.21 -6.67 9.02
N MET A 59 -9.01 -6.38 8.53
CA MET A 59 -8.54 -6.76 7.20
C MET A 59 -7.28 -7.60 7.30
N ARG A 60 -6.87 -8.25 6.19
CA ARG A 60 -5.65 -9.05 6.16
C ARG A 60 -4.43 -8.13 6.28
N THR A 61 -3.32 -8.68 6.78
CA THR A 61 -2.10 -7.90 7.04
C THR A 61 -1.59 -7.14 5.81
N LEU A 62 -1.67 -7.74 4.62
CA LEU A 62 -1.25 -7.07 3.39
C LEU A 62 -2.17 -5.90 3.05
N ASP A 63 -3.49 -6.04 3.22
CA ASP A 63 -4.43 -4.94 2.91
C ASP A 63 -4.28 -3.80 3.91
N LEU A 64 -4.02 -4.12 5.19
CA LEU A 64 -3.67 -3.13 6.20
C LEU A 64 -2.37 -2.38 5.86
N LEU A 65 -1.38 -3.05 5.26
CA LEU A 65 -0.16 -2.40 4.79
C LEU A 65 -0.45 -1.45 3.61
N HIS A 66 -1.34 -1.83 2.69
CA HIS A 66 -1.80 -0.94 1.61
C HIS A 66 -2.56 0.27 2.16
N LEU A 67 -3.45 0.08 3.13
CA LEU A 67 -4.17 1.17 3.80
C LEU A 67 -3.23 2.11 4.57
N ALA A 68 -2.24 1.55 5.29
CA ALA A 68 -1.23 2.33 5.98
C ALA A 68 -0.40 3.17 5.00
N TYR A 69 0.00 2.57 3.87
CA TYR A 69 0.69 3.29 2.80
C TYR A 69 -0.18 4.42 2.23
N ALA A 70 -1.45 4.13 1.92
CA ALA A 70 -2.39 5.12 1.40
C ALA A 70 -2.65 6.27 2.39
N LYS A 71 -2.78 5.98 3.69
CA LYS A 71 -2.92 7.01 4.73
C LYS A 71 -1.73 7.95 4.77
N LEU A 72 -0.51 7.41 4.70
CA LEU A 72 0.70 8.22 4.68
C LEU A 72 0.84 9.06 3.40
N LEU A 73 0.27 8.61 2.27
CA LEU A 73 0.17 9.44 1.06
C LEU A 73 -0.88 10.53 1.20
N LYS A 74 -2.04 10.21 1.79
CA LYS A 74 -3.08 11.20 2.06
C LYS A 74 -2.58 12.29 3.01
N ASP A 75 -1.83 11.94 4.05
CA ASP A 75 -1.25 12.92 4.98
C ASP A 75 -0.23 13.86 4.32
N LYS A 76 0.28 13.47 3.15
CA LYS A 76 1.13 14.32 2.30
C LYS A 76 0.33 15.11 1.25
N GLY A 77 -1.00 15.00 1.25
CA GLY A 77 -1.88 15.62 0.26
C GLY A 77 -1.77 15.01 -1.14
N LEU A 78 -1.30 13.77 -1.26
CA LEU A 78 -1.04 13.14 -2.57
C LEU A 78 -2.23 12.35 -3.12
N ILE A 79 -3.10 11.85 -2.25
CA ILE A 79 -4.29 11.08 -2.62
C ILE A 79 -5.45 11.39 -1.68
N ASP A 80 -6.68 11.19 -2.17
CA ASP A 80 -7.91 11.26 -1.37
C ASP A 80 -8.81 10.03 -1.53
N VAL A 81 -8.48 9.16 -2.50
CA VAL A 81 -9.31 8.05 -2.94
C VAL A 81 -8.44 6.81 -3.15
N ILE A 82 -8.95 5.64 -2.79
CA ILE A 82 -8.45 4.34 -3.23
C ILE A 82 -9.49 3.75 -4.18
N THR A 83 -9.10 3.54 -5.43
CA THR A 83 -9.90 2.82 -6.40
C THR A 83 -9.49 1.35 -6.42
N THR A 84 -10.44 0.42 -6.27
CA THR A 84 -10.13 -1.01 -6.10
C THR A 84 -11.27 -1.91 -6.59
N ILE A 85 -10.92 -3.16 -6.95
CA ILE A 85 -11.87 -4.25 -7.22
C ILE A 85 -11.99 -5.22 -6.03
N ASP A 86 -11.26 -4.96 -4.94
CA ASP A 86 -11.24 -5.81 -3.76
C ASP A 86 -12.42 -5.46 -2.83
N GLU A 87 -13.34 -6.41 -2.68
CA GLU A 87 -14.53 -6.25 -1.87
C GLU A 87 -14.24 -6.02 -0.39
N ASP A 88 -13.07 -6.43 0.13
CA ASP A 88 -12.71 -6.19 1.52
C ASP A 88 -12.60 -4.67 1.81
N PHE A 89 -12.19 -3.87 0.83
CA PHE A 89 -12.17 -2.41 0.95
C PHE A 89 -13.57 -1.82 0.94
N LYS A 90 -14.47 -2.33 0.08
CA LYS A 90 -15.89 -1.92 0.04
C LYS A 90 -16.59 -2.25 1.36
N ARG A 91 -16.37 -3.45 1.90
CA ARG A 91 -16.92 -3.88 3.21
C ARG A 91 -16.49 -2.99 4.37
N ASN A 92 -15.29 -2.41 4.32
CA ASN A 92 -14.72 -1.59 5.39
C ASN A 92 -14.77 -0.08 5.08
N GLU A 93 -15.42 0.34 4.00
CA GLU A 93 -15.40 1.71 3.48
C GLU A 93 -15.73 2.76 4.55
N GLU A 94 -16.82 2.58 5.30
CA GLU A 94 -17.23 3.54 6.33
C GLU A 94 -16.18 3.71 7.43
N VAL A 95 -15.53 2.61 7.84
CA VAL A 95 -14.48 2.64 8.85
C VAL A 95 -13.23 3.32 8.30
N ILE A 96 -12.86 2.99 7.06
CA ILE A 96 -11.72 3.59 6.36
C ILE A 96 -11.92 5.10 6.19
N GLN A 97 -13.08 5.54 5.69
CA GLN A 97 -13.38 6.96 5.51
C GLN A 97 -13.37 7.70 6.85
N ARG A 98 -13.99 7.14 7.89
CA ARG A 98 -14.06 7.79 9.21
C ARG A 98 -12.69 7.90 9.90
N LYS A 99 -11.86 6.86 9.85
CA LYS A 99 -10.56 6.82 10.56
C LYS A 99 -9.43 7.43 9.74
N LEU A 100 -9.44 7.22 8.42
CA LEU A 100 -8.33 7.57 7.53
C LEU A 100 -8.66 8.76 6.64
N GLY A 101 -9.94 9.14 6.49
CA GLY A 101 -10.38 10.20 5.58
C GLY A 101 -10.23 9.82 4.10
N ILE A 102 -10.04 8.53 3.79
CA ILE A 102 -9.82 8.03 2.43
C ILE A 102 -11.13 7.48 1.90
N ARG A 103 -11.57 7.97 0.74
CA ARG A 103 -12.76 7.46 0.05
C ARG A 103 -12.43 6.18 -0.70
N ILE A 104 -13.36 5.24 -0.76
CA ILE A 104 -13.20 4.02 -1.55
C ILE A 104 -14.05 4.14 -2.81
N GLU A 105 -13.44 3.92 -3.97
CA GLU A 105 -14.15 3.78 -5.23
C GLU A 105 -14.04 2.33 -5.68
N PHE A 106 -15.14 1.60 -5.59
CA PHE A 106 -15.19 0.21 -6.02
C PHE A 106 -15.48 0.14 -7.53
N ILE A 107 -14.64 -0.58 -8.28
CA ILE A 107 -14.89 -0.87 -9.69
C ILE A 107 -15.62 -2.21 -9.77
N GLU A 108 -16.85 -2.19 -10.32
CA GLU A 108 -17.57 -3.41 -10.68
C GLU A 108 -17.03 -3.93 -12.03
N VAL A 109 -16.74 -5.23 -12.10
CA VAL A 109 -16.13 -5.89 -13.28
C VAL A 109 -17.09 -6.94 -13.82
#